data_AF-X0Y0B0-F1
#
_entry.id   AF-X0Y0B0-F1
#
_cell.length_a   1.000
_cell.length_b   1.000
_cell.length_c   1.000
_cell.angle_alpha   90.00
_cell.angle_beta   90.00
_cell.angle_gamma   90.00
#
_symmetry.space_group_name_H-M   'P 1'
#
loop_
_entity.id
_entity.type
_entity.pdbx_description
1 polymer ?
#
loop_
_entity_poly.entity_id
_entity_poly.type
_entity_poly.pdbx_seq_one_letter_code
_entity_poly.pdbx_strand_id
1 'polypeptide(L)'
;IGTHYFQCMELAGDYAYVGRDWVCQKVANILGANILEEVHNHHNFAWREEHNGNRWWVVRKGATPAFPGQKGFVGGSMGDNSVILEGVDGDESKQTLYSTVHGAGRVLSRNQARGKITRKKQWLCGNRDCTGRLPNSTPKNADGSNPKCPICNTKMHKVRQGAIISPGIISKDMMNEWIKDF
;
A
#
# COMPACT_ATOMS: atom_id res chain seq x y z
N ILE A 1 -24.88 19.47 -7.34
CA ILE A 1 -23.88 18.41 -7.63
C ILE A 1 -22.71 18.46 -6.63
N GLY A 2 -22.14 19.62 -6.30
CA GLY A 2 -21.04 19.71 -5.31
C GLY A 2 -21.41 19.35 -3.87
N THR A 3 -22.59 19.73 -3.38
CA THR A 3 -22.97 19.54 -1.96
C THR A 3 -22.97 18.08 -1.51
N HIS A 4 -23.54 17.17 -2.30
CA HIS A 4 -23.52 15.74 -1.98
C HIS A 4 -22.11 15.17 -1.99
N TYR A 5 -21.24 15.63 -2.89
CA TYR A 5 -19.84 15.22 -2.90
C TYR A 5 -19.15 15.58 -1.58
N PHE A 6 -19.35 16.81 -1.08
CA PHE A 6 -18.76 17.24 0.18
C PHE A 6 -19.28 16.44 1.37
N GLN A 7 -20.58 16.19 1.46
CA GLN A 7 -21.16 15.36 2.52
C GLN A 7 -20.60 13.94 2.50
N CYS A 8 -20.49 13.32 1.32
CA CYS A 8 -19.88 12.00 1.17
C CYS A 8 -18.39 12.01 1.51
N MET A 9 -17.67 13.07 1.14
CA MET A 9 -16.25 13.23 1.45
C MET A 9 -16.03 13.36 2.96
N GLU A 10 -16.82 14.20 3.66
CA GLU A 10 -16.78 14.35 5.11
C GLU A 10 -17.04 13.01 5.81
N LEU A 11 -18.11 12.30 5.45
CA LEU A 11 -18.42 10.98 5.98
C LEU A 11 -17.28 9.96 5.74
N ALA A 12 -16.67 9.98 4.54
CA ALA A 12 -15.53 9.13 4.23
C ALA A 12 -14.28 9.51 5.05
N GLY A 13 -14.12 10.79 5.37
CA GLY A 13 -13.11 11.30 6.28
C GLY A 13 -13.29 10.73 7.69
N ASP A 14 -14.48 10.88 8.26
CA ASP A 14 -14.82 10.37 9.60
C ASP A 14 -14.64 8.85 9.67
N TYR A 15 -15.12 8.12 8.66
CA TYR A 15 -14.92 6.67 8.56
C TYR A 15 -13.43 6.29 8.55
N ALA A 16 -12.61 7.01 7.78
CA ALA A 16 -11.17 6.77 7.72
C ALA A 16 -10.47 7.11 9.04
N TYR A 17 -10.93 8.13 9.77
CA TYR A 17 -10.43 8.51 11.08
C TYR A 17 -10.69 7.40 12.09
N VAL A 18 -11.96 7.02 12.28
CA VAL A 18 -12.38 5.96 13.21
C VAL A 18 -11.69 4.63 12.89
N GLY A 19 -11.52 4.31 11.61
CA GLY A 19 -10.78 3.12 11.18
C GLY A 19 -9.31 3.13 11.64
N ARG A 20 -8.64 4.29 11.63
CA ARG A 20 -7.26 4.43 12.14
C ARG A 20 -7.22 4.29 13.65
N ASP A 21 -8.10 4.96 14.37
CA ASP A 21 -8.17 4.86 15.84
C ASP A 21 -8.32 3.42 16.30
N TRP A 22 -9.22 2.66 15.65
CA TRP A 22 -9.43 1.26 15.97
C TRP A 22 -8.17 0.42 15.74
N VAL A 23 -7.45 0.65 14.64
CA VAL A 23 -6.18 -0.05 14.36
C VAL A 23 -5.11 0.33 15.39
N CYS A 24 -4.94 1.62 15.69
CA CYS A 24 -3.98 2.10 16.68
C CYS A 24 -4.25 1.50 18.06
N GLN A 25 -5.51 1.53 18.51
CA GLN A 25 -5.90 0.93 19.78
C GLN A 25 -5.66 -0.57 19.80
N LYS A 26 -5.96 -1.27 18.71
CA LYS A 26 -5.72 -2.71 18.61
C LYS A 26 -4.22 -3.04 18.74
N VAL A 27 -3.36 -2.24 18.10
CA VAL A 27 -1.91 -2.39 18.19
C VAL A 27 -1.43 -2.09 19.62
N ALA A 28 -1.88 -1.00 20.24
CA ALA A 28 -1.53 -0.67 21.63
C ALA A 28 -1.90 -1.82 22.59
N ASN A 29 -3.10 -2.40 22.44
CA ASN A 29 -3.55 -3.54 23.24
C ASN A 29 -2.68 -4.79 23.04
N ILE A 30 -2.24 -5.07 21.81
CA ILE A 30 -1.33 -6.20 21.52
C ILE A 30 0.02 -6.00 22.21
N LEU A 31 0.51 -4.76 22.24
CA LEU A 31 1.78 -4.40 22.88
C LEU A 31 1.67 -4.24 24.40
N GLY A 32 0.47 -4.25 24.98
CA GLY A 32 0.25 -3.90 26.38
C GLY A 32 0.66 -2.45 26.71
N ALA A 33 0.62 -1.56 25.73
CA ALA A 33 1.08 -0.19 25.83
C ALA A 33 -0.09 0.80 25.99
N ASN A 34 0.19 1.94 26.62
CA ASN A 34 -0.74 3.07 26.69
C ASN A 34 -0.39 4.09 25.61
N ILE A 35 -1.42 4.62 24.93
CA ILE A 35 -1.25 5.70 23.96
C ILE A 35 -1.10 7.01 24.75
N LEU A 36 0.02 7.72 24.55
CA LEU A 36 0.31 8.99 25.23
C LEU A 36 -0.08 10.22 24.41
N GLU A 37 0.05 10.11 23.08
CA GLU A 37 -0.24 11.17 22.13
C GLU A 37 -0.70 10.57 20.79
N GLU A 38 -1.66 11.25 20.15
CA GLU A 38 -2.19 10.86 18.84
C GLU A 38 -2.08 12.05 17.87
N VAL A 39 -1.48 11.80 16.70
CA VAL A 39 -1.32 12.80 15.63
C VAL A 39 -1.96 12.24 14.36
N HIS A 40 -3.03 12.89 13.89
CA HIS A 40 -3.87 12.41 12.79
C HIS A 40 -3.85 13.37 11.62
N ASN A 41 -3.62 12.83 10.42
CA ASN A 41 -3.58 13.60 9.18
C ASN A 41 -4.52 13.02 8.12
N HIS A 42 -5.31 13.89 7.48
CA HIS A 42 -5.88 13.61 6.17
C HIS A 42 -4.95 14.21 5.12
N HIS A 43 -4.45 13.40 4.18
CA HIS A 43 -3.57 13.86 3.12
C HIS A 43 -4.21 13.85 1.72
N ASN A 44 -5.45 13.38 1.64
CA ASN A 44 -6.29 13.35 0.44
C ASN A 44 -7.69 13.82 0.82
N PHE A 45 -7.89 15.14 0.90
CA PHE A 45 -9.14 15.73 1.38
C PHE A 45 -9.28 17.18 0.92
N ALA A 46 -10.46 17.77 1.09
CA ALA A 46 -10.69 19.18 0.83
C ALA A 46 -11.30 19.89 2.03
N TRP A 47 -10.77 21.06 2.39
CA TRP A 47 -11.22 21.84 3.53
C TRP A 47 -11.73 23.19 3.09
N ARG A 48 -12.72 23.71 3.80
CA ARG A 48 -13.16 25.09 3.64
C ARG A 48 -12.30 25.96 4.55
N GLU A 49 -11.40 26.73 3.96
CA GLU A 49 -10.39 27.53 4.65
C GLU A 49 -10.49 29.00 4.25
N GLU A 50 -9.96 29.88 5.10
CA GLU A 50 -9.86 31.31 4.80
C GLU A 50 -8.40 31.67 4.53
N HIS A 51 -8.15 32.25 3.36
CA HIS A 51 -6.82 32.73 2.95
C HIS A 51 -6.97 34.10 2.30
N ASN A 52 -6.19 35.08 2.76
CA ASN A 52 -6.23 36.46 2.27
C ASN A 52 -7.64 37.07 2.30
N GLY A 53 -8.38 36.85 3.40
CA GLY A 53 -9.74 37.37 3.62
C GLY A 53 -10.82 36.73 2.75
N ASN A 54 -10.50 35.67 2.00
CA ASN A 54 -11.42 34.97 1.12
C ASN A 54 -11.57 33.51 1.54
N ARG A 55 -12.78 32.97 1.39
CA ARG A 55 -13.08 31.57 1.67
C ARG A 55 -12.85 30.70 0.44
N TRP A 56 -12.06 29.64 0.61
CA TRP A 56 -11.67 28.72 -0.45
C TRP A 56 -11.96 27.28 -0.05
N TRP A 57 -12.13 26.44 -1.06
CA TRP A 57 -11.98 24.99 -0.89
C TRP A 57 -10.53 24.63 -1.23
N VAL A 58 -9.74 24.32 -0.21
CA VAL A 58 -8.34 23.90 -0.37
C VAL A 58 -8.32 22.40 -0.50
N VAL A 59 -8.03 21.91 -1.70
CA VAL A 59 -7.93 20.49 -2.03
C VAL A 59 -6.49 20.04 -1.88
N ARG A 60 -6.23 19.07 -1.00
CA ARG A 60 -4.89 18.47 -0.86
C ARG A 60 -4.92 17.02 -1.30
N LYS A 61 -3.96 16.64 -2.15
CA LYS A 61 -3.75 15.27 -2.62
C LYS A 61 -2.28 14.90 -2.46
N GLY A 62 -1.97 14.05 -1.50
CA GLY A 62 -0.60 13.78 -1.06
C GLY A 62 0.02 14.93 -0.25
N ALA A 63 -0.81 15.76 0.40
CA ALA A 63 -0.36 16.86 1.25
C ALA A 63 -1.33 17.04 2.42
N THR A 64 -0.85 17.54 3.55
CA THR A 64 -1.62 17.71 4.79
C THR A 64 -1.64 19.18 5.21
N PRO A 65 -2.68 19.65 5.94
CA PRO A 65 -2.63 20.95 6.58
C PRO A 65 -1.46 21.04 7.57
N ALA A 66 -0.87 22.22 7.69
CA ALA A 66 0.28 22.55 8.52
C ALA A 66 0.15 23.99 9.03
N PHE A 67 -0.99 24.33 9.62
CA PHE A 67 -1.19 25.62 10.25
C PHE A 67 -0.25 25.79 11.46
N PRO A 68 0.06 27.04 11.87
CA PRO A 68 0.97 27.28 12.99
C PRO A 68 0.54 26.52 14.26
N GLY A 69 1.46 25.72 14.83
CA GLY A 69 1.20 24.87 16.00
C GLY A 69 0.47 23.56 15.71
N GLN A 70 0.02 23.32 14.47
CA GLN A 70 -0.62 22.06 14.10
C GLN A 70 0.42 20.97 13.90
N LYS A 71 0.33 19.89 14.69
CA LYS A 71 1.15 18.71 14.48
C LYS A 71 0.68 17.88 13.30
N GLY A 72 1.62 17.27 12.60
CA GLY A 72 1.38 16.34 11.51
C GLY A 72 2.40 15.21 11.48
N PHE A 73 1.99 14.06 10.94
CA PHE A 73 2.84 12.91 10.69
C PHE A 73 3.23 12.79 9.22
N VAL A 74 4.52 12.54 8.96
CA VAL A 74 5.07 12.22 7.65
C VAL A 74 5.76 10.86 7.71
N GLY A 75 5.17 9.91 6.99
CA GLY A 75 5.67 8.54 6.91
C GLY A 75 6.83 8.41 5.93
N GLY A 76 7.91 7.77 6.38
CA GLY A 76 8.98 7.27 5.51
C GLY A 76 8.53 6.07 4.66
N SER A 77 9.47 5.48 3.92
CA SER A 77 9.26 4.13 3.35
C SER A 77 9.27 3.08 4.47
N MET A 78 8.93 1.83 4.14
CA MET A 78 9.09 0.72 5.07
C MET A 78 10.57 0.59 5.46
N GLY A 79 10.86 0.87 6.72
CA GLY A 79 12.22 0.87 7.25
C GLY A 79 12.97 2.21 7.12
N ASP A 80 12.30 3.30 6.76
CA ASP A 80 12.89 4.63 6.88
C ASP A 80 12.35 5.34 8.13
N ASN A 81 13.09 6.37 8.57
CA ASN A 81 12.62 7.27 9.60
C ASN A 81 11.31 7.95 9.19
N SER A 82 10.36 8.01 10.14
CA SER A 82 9.16 8.83 10.05
C SER A 82 9.27 9.97 11.05
N VAL A 83 8.62 11.09 10.77
CA VAL A 83 8.74 12.30 11.60
C VAL A 83 7.37 12.86 11.97
N ILE A 84 7.30 13.45 13.17
CA ILE A 84 6.24 14.37 13.56
C ILE A 84 6.78 15.78 13.34
N LEU A 85 6.01 16.59 12.62
CA LEU A 85 6.29 18.00 12.34
C LEU A 85 5.23 18.85 13.02
N GLU A 86 5.56 20.13 13.21
CA GLU A 86 4.64 21.17 13.64
C GLU A 86 4.64 22.28 12.60
N GLY A 87 3.45 22.74 12.21
CA GLY A 87 3.31 23.85 11.28
C GLY A 87 3.82 25.16 11.89
N VAL A 88 4.36 26.03 11.03
CA VAL A 88 4.91 27.33 11.42
C VAL A 88 4.24 28.45 10.63
N ASP A 89 4.24 29.66 11.17
CA ASP A 89 3.83 30.84 10.40
C ASP A 89 5.02 31.42 9.64
N GLY A 90 4.77 31.90 8.43
CA GLY A 90 5.78 32.46 7.55
C GLY A 90 5.27 32.66 6.13
N ASP A 91 6.06 33.34 5.31
CA ASP A 91 5.70 33.62 3.93
C ASP A 91 5.57 32.34 3.09
N GLU A 92 6.43 31.35 3.33
CA GLU A 92 6.35 30.03 2.69
C GLU A 92 5.07 29.28 3.08
N SER A 93 4.69 29.32 4.37
CA SER A 93 3.44 28.72 4.85
C SER A 93 2.23 29.35 4.17
N LYS A 94 2.21 30.69 4.03
CA LYS A 94 1.12 31.39 3.33
C LYS A 94 1.08 31.04 1.84
N GLN A 95 2.23 30.98 1.17
CA GLN A 95 2.33 30.60 -0.25
C GLN A 95 1.86 29.17 -0.53
N THR A 96 2.01 28.27 0.44
CA THR A 96 1.58 26.86 0.34
C THR A 96 0.17 26.61 0.91
N LEU A 97 -0.58 27.66 1.25
CA LEU A 97 -1.89 27.55 1.92
C LEU A 97 -1.81 26.69 3.19
N TYR A 98 -0.75 26.90 3.96
CA TYR A 98 -0.38 26.16 5.17
C TYR A 98 -0.46 24.65 4.93
N SER A 99 0.30 24.16 3.95
CA SER A 99 0.32 22.75 3.58
C SER A 99 1.73 22.18 3.65
N THR A 100 1.83 20.90 3.96
CA THR A 100 3.10 20.17 3.97
C THR A 100 2.98 18.80 3.29
N VAL A 101 4.11 18.15 3.03
CA VAL A 101 4.18 16.80 2.46
C VAL A 101 3.59 15.75 3.40
N HIS A 102 3.11 14.64 2.86
CA HIS A 102 2.52 13.54 3.66
C HIS A 102 3.43 12.31 3.83
N GLY A 103 4.46 12.17 2.99
CA GLY A 103 5.35 11.02 3.00
C GLY A 103 6.45 11.10 1.95
N ALA A 104 7.34 10.11 1.95
CA ALA A 104 8.56 10.06 1.13
C ALA A 104 8.34 10.08 -0.41
N GLY A 105 7.09 9.90 -0.86
CA GLY A 105 6.77 9.80 -2.28
C GLY A 105 7.22 8.48 -2.90
N ARG A 106 7.11 8.34 -4.22
CA ARG A 106 7.52 7.13 -4.94
C ARG A 106 8.39 7.50 -6.12
N VAL A 107 9.59 6.94 -6.17
CA VAL A 107 10.48 7.04 -7.36
C VAL A 107 10.07 6.06 -8.45
N LEU A 108 9.51 4.90 -8.07
CA LEU A 108 9.05 3.85 -8.99
C LEU A 108 7.54 3.64 -8.96
N SER A 109 6.95 3.40 -10.13
CA SER A 109 5.58 2.87 -10.19
C SER A 109 5.50 1.48 -9.54
N ARG A 110 4.32 1.08 -9.06
CA ARG A 110 4.12 -0.25 -8.46
C ARG A 110 4.49 -1.38 -9.43
N ASN A 111 4.23 -1.17 -10.72
CA ASN A 111 4.54 -2.17 -11.75
C ASN A 111 6.04 -2.23 -12.08
N GLN A 112 6.77 -1.12 -12.03
CA GLN A 112 8.23 -1.14 -12.17
C GLN A 112 8.89 -1.82 -10.97
N ALA A 113 8.42 -1.51 -9.75
CA ALA A 113 8.95 -2.12 -8.54
C ALA A 113 8.74 -3.64 -8.51
N ARG A 114 7.51 -4.11 -8.78
CA ARG A 114 7.15 -5.54 -8.73
C ARG A 114 7.52 -6.32 -10.00
N GLY A 115 7.62 -5.64 -11.14
CA GLY A 115 7.67 -6.26 -12.46
C GLY A 115 6.30 -6.74 -12.95
N LYS A 116 6.29 -7.41 -14.11
CA LYS A 116 5.09 -8.03 -14.69
C LYS A 116 5.13 -9.52 -14.45
N ILE A 117 4.09 -10.03 -13.80
CA ILE A 117 3.86 -11.46 -13.60
C ILE A 117 2.59 -11.82 -14.37
N THR A 118 2.66 -12.86 -15.19
CA THR A 118 1.47 -13.50 -15.78
C THR A 118 1.18 -14.80 -15.08
N ARG A 119 -0.07 -15.24 -15.11
CA ARG A 119 -0.47 -16.56 -14.61
C ARG A 119 -0.62 -17.49 -15.79
N LYS A 120 0.32 -18.41 -15.97
CA LYS A 120 0.22 -19.46 -16.99
C LYS A 120 -0.31 -20.74 -16.34
N LYS A 121 -1.23 -21.43 -17.02
CA LYS A 121 -1.61 -22.78 -16.61
C LYS A 121 -0.45 -23.72 -16.91
N GLN A 122 -0.12 -24.62 -15.99
CA GLN A 122 0.90 -25.66 -16.18
C GLN A 122 0.50 -26.90 -15.37
N TRP A 123 0.93 -28.08 -15.82
CA TRP A 123 0.81 -29.29 -15.03
C TRP A 123 2.01 -29.40 -14.08
N LEU A 124 1.76 -29.55 -12.79
CA LEU A 124 2.77 -29.83 -11.77
C LEU A 124 2.51 -31.19 -11.11
N CYS A 125 3.57 -31.80 -10.60
CA CYS A 125 3.47 -33.05 -9.86
C CYS A 125 2.63 -32.89 -8.59
N GLY A 126 1.78 -33.88 -8.29
CA GLY A 126 1.06 -33.94 -7.01
C GLY A 126 1.96 -34.29 -5.82
N ASN A 127 3.14 -34.88 -6.08
CA ASN A 127 4.17 -35.05 -5.05
C ASN A 127 4.91 -33.73 -4.86
N ARG A 128 4.81 -33.13 -3.66
CA ARG A 128 5.38 -31.82 -3.31
C ARG A 128 6.90 -31.78 -3.44
N ASP A 129 7.57 -32.91 -3.24
CA ASP A 129 9.02 -33.02 -3.29
C ASP A 129 9.53 -33.37 -4.70
N CYS A 130 8.63 -33.54 -5.67
CA CYS A 130 8.97 -33.83 -7.05
C CYS A 130 8.86 -32.58 -7.93
N THR A 131 9.90 -32.30 -8.70
CA THR A 131 9.97 -31.12 -9.59
C THR A 131 9.30 -31.32 -10.95
N GLY A 132 8.67 -32.46 -11.20
CA GLY A 132 8.11 -32.83 -12.50
C GLY A 132 7.01 -31.87 -12.98
N ARG A 133 7.06 -31.52 -14.27
CA ARG A 133 6.11 -30.61 -14.92
C ARG A 133 5.77 -31.09 -16.33
N LEU A 134 4.60 -30.70 -16.83
CA LEU A 134 4.23 -30.90 -18.24
C LEU A 134 3.69 -29.60 -18.87
N PRO A 135 3.85 -29.41 -20.20
CA PRO A 135 3.28 -28.26 -20.91
C PRO A 135 1.77 -28.15 -20.71
N ASN A 136 1.23 -26.92 -20.64
CA ASN A 136 -0.22 -26.69 -20.51
C ASN A 136 -1.08 -27.42 -21.56
N SER A 137 -0.53 -27.55 -22.76
CA SER A 137 -1.13 -28.21 -23.92
C SER A 137 -1.26 -29.72 -23.75
N THR A 138 -0.57 -30.32 -22.76
CA THR A 138 -0.69 -31.76 -22.48
C THR A 138 -2.15 -32.09 -22.17
N PRO A 139 -2.79 -32.96 -22.97
CA PRO A 139 -4.18 -33.33 -22.75
C PRO A 139 -4.29 -34.23 -21.52
N LYS A 140 -5.53 -34.47 -21.09
CA LYS A 140 -5.83 -35.58 -20.20
C LYS A 140 -5.65 -36.89 -20.97
N ASN A 141 -5.54 -37.99 -20.24
CA ASN A 141 -5.54 -39.32 -20.82
C ASN A 141 -6.92 -39.60 -21.47
N ALA A 142 -6.99 -40.62 -22.34
CA ALA A 142 -8.22 -40.97 -23.06
C ALA A 142 -9.40 -41.29 -22.13
N ASP A 143 -9.12 -41.82 -20.94
CA ASP A 143 -10.08 -42.11 -19.86
C ASP A 143 -10.51 -40.87 -19.04
N GLY A 144 -10.03 -39.68 -19.40
CA GLY A 144 -10.30 -38.42 -18.69
C GLY A 144 -9.45 -38.22 -17.42
N SER A 145 -8.57 -39.16 -17.09
CA SER A 145 -7.65 -39.02 -15.96
C SER A 145 -6.53 -38.00 -16.26
N ASN A 146 -5.95 -37.43 -15.20
CA ASN A 146 -4.82 -36.50 -15.36
C ASN A 146 -3.55 -37.26 -15.77
N PRO A 147 -2.65 -36.64 -16.56
CA PRO A 147 -1.40 -37.26 -16.94
C PRO A 147 -0.55 -37.62 -15.71
N LYS A 148 0.36 -38.58 -15.89
CA LYS A 148 1.31 -39.00 -14.87
C LYS A 148 2.60 -38.20 -14.95
N CYS A 149 3.27 -38.04 -13.81
CA CYS A 149 4.55 -37.38 -13.73
C CYS A 149 5.62 -38.16 -14.50
N PRO A 150 6.42 -37.53 -15.38
CA PRO A 150 7.49 -38.22 -16.09
C PRO A 150 8.66 -38.63 -15.17
N ILE A 151 8.72 -38.09 -13.94
CA ILE A 151 9.82 -38.34 -12.99
C ILE A 151 9.44 -39.43 -11.98
N CYS A 152 8.29 -39.30 -11.31
CA CYS A 152 7.90 -40.17 -10.18
C CYS A 152 6.56 -40.88 -10.38
N ASN A 153 5.99 -40.82 -11.58
CA ASN A 153 4.71 -41.45 -11.93
C ASN A 153 3.49 -41.04 -11.07
N THR A 154 3.63 -39.99 -10.24
CA THR A 154 2.52 -39.44 -9.44
C THR A 154 1.54 -38.68 -10.33
N LYS A 155 0.27 -38.58 -9.92
CA LYS A 155 -0.76 -37.81 -10.63
C LYS A 155 -0.36 -36.34 -10.77
N MET A 156 -0.53 -35.77 -11.95
CA MET A 156 -0.32 -34.34 -12.20
C MET A 156 -1.57 -33.51 -11.87
N HIS A 157 -1.35 -32.26 -11.47
CA HIS A 157 -2.41 -31.26 -11.21
C HIS A 157 -2.20 -30.03 -12.08
N LYS A 158 -3.29 -29.53 -12.68
CA LYS A 158 -3.24 -28.33 -13.50
C LYS A 158 -3.40 -27.10 -12.61
N VAL A 159 -2.34 -26.33 -12.47
CA VAL A 159 -2.30 -25.15 -11.60
C VAL A 159 -2.01 -23.90 -12.42
N ARG A 160 -2.36 -22.72 -11.87
CA ARG A 160 -1.93 -21.43 -12.42
C ARG A 160 -0.64 -21.02 -11.71
N GLN A 161 0.49 -21.15 -12.36
CA GLN A 161 1.77 -20.70 -11.83
C GLN A 161 2.06 -19.27 -12.30
N GLY A 162 2.57 -18.43 -11.40
CA GLY A 162 3.11 -17.12 -11.76
C GLY A 162 4.38 -17.30 -12.57
N ALA A 163 4.42 -16.74 -13.78
CA ALA A 163 5.61 -16.62 -14.60
C ALA A 163 5.97 -15.14 -14.71
N ILE A 164 7.20 -14.80 -14.36
CA ILE A 164 7.72 -13.43 -14.51
C ILE A 164 7.89 -13.16 -16.01
N ILE A 165 7.19 -12.15 -16.51
CA ILE A 165 7.36 -11.63 -17.87
C ILE A 165 8.55 -10.68 -17.90
N SER A 166 8.59 -9.77 -16.92
CA SER A 166 9.70 -8.85 -16.71
C SER A 166 9.97 -8.76 -15.21
N PRO A 167 11.22 -8.89 -14.76
CA PRO A 167 11.53 -8.76 -13.34
C PRO A 167 11.19 -7.34 -12.86
N GLY A 168 10.85 -7.25 -11.58
CA GLY A 168 10.77 -5.97 -10.90
C GLY A 168 12.16 -5.44 -10.57
N ILE A 169 12.28 -4.13 -10.41
CA ILE A 169 13.52 -3.51 -9.91
C ILE A 169 13.78 -3.89 -8.45
N ILE A 170 12.71 -4.09 -7.66
CA ILE A 170 12.82 -4.46 -6.25
C ILE A 170 12.72 -5.99 -6.14
N SER A 171 13.82 -6.63 -5.75
CA SER A 171 13.87 -8.07 -5.54
C SER A 171 13.40 -8.45 -4.12
N LYS A 172 13.08 -9.74 -3.92
CA LYS A 172 12.75 -10.26 -2.58
C LYS A 172 13.95 -10.17 -1.64
N ASP A 173 15.16 -10.38 -2.16
CA ASP A 173 16.39 -10.33 -1.36
C ASP A 173 16.70 -8.90 -0.90
N MET A 174 16.50 -7.90 -1.77
CA MET A 174 16.61 -6.49 -1.39
C MET A 174 15.63 -6.13 -0.27
N MET A 175 14.37 -6.57 -0.36
CA MET A 175 13.41 -6.34 0.74
C MET A 175 13.81 -7.04 2.03
N ASN A 176 14.36 -8.26 1.95
CA ASN A 176 14.82 -8.98 3.13
C ASN A 176 16.04 -8.32 3.77
N GLU A 177 16.94 -7.72 2.98
CA GLU A 177 18.06 -6.94 3.50
C GLU A 177 17.56 -5.73 4.28
N TRP A 178 16.63 -4.95 3.73
CA TRP A 178 16.06 -3.79 4.43
C TRP A 178 15.37 -4.13 5.74
N ILE A 179 14.76 -5.32 5.85
CA ILE A 179 14.07 -5.76 7.08
C ILE A 179 15.07 -6.21 8.15
N LYS A 180 16.26 -6.70 7.79
CA LYS A 180 17.25 -7.20 8.77
C LYS A 180 17.82 -6.12 9.66
N ASP A 181 17.75 -4.86 9.22
CA ASP A 181 18.26 -3.71 9.95
C ASP A 181 17.24 -3.19 11.00
N PHE A 182 16.12 -3.90 11.20
CA PHE A 182 15.07 -3.70 12.23
C PHE A 182 15.03 -4.85 13.24
#